data_AF-A0A6G1S8I6-F1
#
_entry.id   AF-A0A6G1S8I6-F1
#
_cell.length_a   1.000
_cell.length_b   1.000
_cell.length_c   1.000
_cell.angle_alpha   90.00
_cell.angle_beta   90.00
_cell.angle_gamma   90.00
#
_symmetry.space_group_name_H-M   'P 1'
#
loop_
_entity.id
_entity.type
_entity.pdbx_description
1 polymer ?
#
loop_
_entity_poly.entity_id
_entity_poly.type
_entity_poly.pdbx_seq_one_letter_code
_entity_poly.pdbx_strand_id
1 'polypeptide(L)'
;SPPRHYILDAQQHATFYYINAAPQWQSFNGKNWENLEDSVRKWVINSGRSVQVVTGIWGTATLPNKDGQETELYLGGSKKNLRVPKYYWKVVYDPATKEGAAFVGMNNPYHVTTEEDVFCKDECARYSWISWSQKDQDKGYSFCCDVNEFKKTVTILPNDIDVQTLL
;
A
#
# COMPACT_ATOMS: atom_id res chain seq x y z
N SER A 1 22.66 1.87 -8.55
CA SER A 1 23.22 0.50 -8.34
C SER A 1 24.38 0.60 -7.39
N PRO A 2 24.46 -0.16 -6.28
CA PRO A 2 24.14 -1.62 -6.15
C PRO A 2 23.39 -2.00 -4.82
N PRO A 3 23.16 -3.30 -4.44
CA PRO A 3 23.18 -4.56 -5.20
C PRO A 3 21.91 -5.46 -5.04
N ARG A 4 21.65 -6.24 -6.10
CA ARG A 4 20.61 -7.25 -6.33
C ARG A 4 20.79 -8.58 -5.56
N HIS A 5 21.35 -8.60 -4.36
CA HIS A 5 21.55 -9.86 -3.61
C HIS A 5 20.39 -10.23 -2.67
N TYR A 6 19.51 -9.29 -2.31
CA TYR A 6 18.41 -9.53 -1.36
C TYR A 6 17.12 -10.05 -2.00
N ILE A 7 17.00 -9.98 -3.33
CA ILE A 7 15.76 -10.33 -4.03
C ILE A 7 15.57 -11.84 -4.10
N LEU A 8 16.65 -12.63 -4.20
CA LEU A 8 16.54 -14.09 -4.37
C LEU A 8 16.02 -14.82 -3.11
N ASP A 9 16.54 -14.51 -1.92
CA ASP A 9 16.13 -15.21 -0.69
C ASP A 9 14.70 -14.85 -0.28
N ALA A 10 14.33 -13.57 -0.42
CA ALA A 10 12.94 -13.15 -0.22
C ALA A 10 12.01 -13.74 -1.29
N GLN A 11 12.47 -14.03 -2.51
CA GLN A 11 11.67 -14.73 -3.53
C GLN A 11 11.48 -16.21 -3.21
N GLN A 12 12.44 -16.87 -2.56
CA GLN A 12 12.25 -18.26 -2.11
C GLN A 12 11.14 -18.36 -1.07
N HIS A 13 10.98 -17.35 -0.21
CA HIS A 13 9.97 -17.32 0.85
C HIS A 13 8.76 -16.43 0.52
N ALA A 14 8.73 -15.74 -0.62
CA ALA A 14 7.57 -14.95 -1.02
C ALA A 14 7.34 -14.86 -2.52
N THR A 15 6.07 -15.02 -2.91
CA THR A 15 5.61 -14.76 -4.29
C THR A 15 5.15 -13.30 -4.39
N PHE A 16 5.73 -12.53 -5.30
CA PHE A 16 5.42 -11.12 -5.48
C PHE A 16 4.63 -10.86 -6.77
N TYR A 17 3.46 -10.24 -6.64
CA TYR A 17 2.67 -9.73 -7.77
C TYR A 17 2.66 -8.21 -7.74
N TYR A 18 3.21 -7.59 -8.79
CA TYR A 18 3.29 -6.14 -8.95
C TYR A 18 2.49 -5.68 -10.17
N ILE A 19 1.62 -4.68 -10.01
CA ILE A 19 0.86 -4.05 -11.11
C ILE A 19 1.49 -2.69 -11.51
N ASN A 20 2.81 -2.51 -11.31
CA ASN A 20 3.35 -1.18 -11.06
C ASN A 20 4.04 -0.51 -12.26
N ALA A 21 3.33 0.42 -12.89
CA ALA A 21 3.89 1.66 -13.43
C ALA A 21 2.85 2.78 -13.24
N ALA A 22 2.75 3.30 -12.01
CA ALA A 22 1.76 4.32 -11.65
C ALA A 22 2.45 5.60 -11.12
N PRO A 23 1.88 6.80 -11.35
CA PRO A 23 2.45 8.04 -10.84
C PRO A 23 2.49 8.09 -9.31
N GLN A 24 3.65 8.44 -8.75
CA GLN A 24 3.88 8.58 -7.31
C GLN A 24 4.44 9.95 -6.99
N TRP A 25 3.97 10.57 -5.90
CA TRP A 25 4.64 11.74 -5.34
C TRP A 25 5.99 11.32 -4.74
N GLN A 26 7.05 12.10 -4.99
CA GLN A 26 8.39 11.76 -4.47
C GLN A 26 8.42 11.71 -2.93
N SER A 27 7.64 12.55 -2.26
CA SER A 27 7.52 12.56 -0.79
C SER A 27 6.88 11.28 -0.23
N PHE A 28 6.04 10.60 -1.02
CA PHE A 28 5.43 9.31 -0.68
C PHE A 28 6.41 8.15 -0.91
N ASN A 29 7.10 8.15 -2.05
CA ASN A 29 7.95 7.03 -2.47
C ASN A 29 9.23 6.87 -1.62
N GLY A 30 9.76 7.95 -1.03
CA GLY A 30 11.02 7.91 -0.26
C GLY A 30 10.88 7.90 1.27
N LYS A 31 9.69 7.57 1.80
CA LYS A 31 9.43 7.63 3.26
C LYS A 31 8.59 6.45 3.79
N ASN A 32 7.32 6.64 4.19
CA ASN A 32 6.56 5.57 4.85
C ASN A 32 6.39 4.34 3.96
N TRP A 33 6.22 4.55 2.65
CA TRP A 33 6.09 3.45 1.69
C TRP A 33 7.39 2.63 1.59
N GLU A 34 8.54 3.29 1.43
CA GLU A 34 9.86 2.64 1.43
C GLU A 34 10.11 1.84 2.73
N ASN A 35 9.81 2.46 3.87
CA ASN A 35 9.93 1.80 5.17
C ASN A 35 9.03 0.56 5.28
N LEU A 36 7.79 0.63 4.77
CA LEU A 36 6.90 -0.53 4.72
C LEU A 36 7.50 -1.64 3.86
N GLU A 37 8.04 -1.32 2.68
CA GLU A 37 8.64 -2.33 1.80
C GLU A 37 9.81 -3.04 2.47
N ASP A 38 10.66 -2.28 3.17
CA ASP A 38 11.79 -2.82 3.92
C ASP A 38 11.36 -3.61 5.17
N SER A 39 10.36 -3.14 5.91
CA SER A 39 9.78 -3.85 7.06
C SER A 39 9.16 -5.18 6.64
N VAL A 40 8.36 -5.21 5.57
CA VAL A 40 7.77 -6.45 5.04
C VAL A 40 8.87 -7.41 4.59
N ARG A 41 9.89 -6.93 3.87
CA ARG A 41 11.01 -7.76 3.43
C ARG A 41 11.72 -8.42 4.62
N LYS A 42 12.06 -7.64 5.65
CA LYS A 42 12.73 -8.14 6.86
C LYS A 42 11.86 -9.14 7.62
N TRP A 43 10.55 -8.86 7.73
CA TRP A 43 9.62 -9.74 8.42
C TRP A 43 9.47 -11.10 7.72
N VAL A 44 9.37 -11.12 6.38
CA VAL A 44 9.31 -12.37 5.61
C VAL A 44 10.57 -13.21 5.82
N ILE A 45 11.76 -12.59 5.73
CA ILE A 45 13.04 -13.28 5.92
C ILE A 45 13.13 -13.86 7.34
N ASN A 46 12.77 -13.08 8.35
CA ASN A 46 12.92 -13.48 9.76
C ASN A 46 11.85 -14.47 10.23
N SER A 47 10.65 -14.45 9.65
CA SER A 47 9.55 -15.34 10.05
C SER A 47 9.73 -16.76 9.54
N GLY A 48 10.54 -16.97 8.49
CA GLY A 48 10.67 -18.26 7.81
C GLY A 48 9.38 -18.74 7.14
N ARG A 49 8.37 -17.86 7.02
CA ARG A 49 7.08 -18.16 6.43
C ARG A 49 7.12 -17.98 4.93
N SER A 50 6.38 -18.84 4.22
CA SER A 50 6.17 -18.70 2.78
C SER A 50 4.91 -17.86 2.54
N VAL A 51 5.06 -16.60 2.16
CA VAL A 51 3.92 -15.67 2.00
C VAL A 51 3.70 -15.25 0.55
N GLN A 52 2.51 -14.74 0.25
CA GLN A 52 2.20 -14.05 -0.98
C GLN A 52 2.12 -12.55 -0.70
N VAL A 53 2.78 -11.75 -1.52
CA VAL A 53 2.77 -10.29 -1.42
C VAL A 53 2.21 -9.71 -2.70
N VAL A 54 1.04 -9.08 -2.60
CA VAL A 54 0.37 -8.44 -3.74
C VAL A 54 0.39 -6.94 -3.54
N THR A 55 0.79 -6.18 -4.56
CA THR A 55 0.83 -4.71 -4.51
C THR A 55 0.00 -4.13 -5.64
N GLY A 56 -0.70 -3.04 -5.36
CA GLY A 56 -1.45 -2.31 -6.38
C GLY A 56 -1.80 -0.89 -5.97
N ILE A 57 -2.73 -0.32 -6.73
CA ILE A 57 -3.23 1.05 -6.57
C ILE A 57 -4.75 1.06 -6.48
N TRP A 58 -5.32 2.11 -5.88
CA TRP A 58 -6.76 2.31 -5.85
C TRP A 58 -7.17 3.80 -5.86
N GLY A 59 -8.31 4.10 -6.48
CA GLY A 59 -8.89 5.44 -6.54
C GLY A 59 -8.09 6.46 -7.37
N THR A 60 -8.53 7.72 -7.35
CA THR A 60 -7.87 8.86 -7.99
C THR A 60 -7.53 9.91 -6.95
N ALA A 61 -6.29 10.40 -6.93
CA ALA A 61 -5.96 11.55 -6.10
C ALA A 61 -6.70 12.79 -6.62
N THR A 62 -7.18 13.64 -5.73
CA THR A 62 -7.82 14.92 -6.07
C THR A 62 -7.01 16.09 -5.49
N LEU A 63 -7.10 17.26 -6.11
CA LEU A 63 -6.67 18.51 -5.50
C LEU A 63 -7.73 19.58 -5.74
N PRO A 64 -7.84 20.59 -4.86
CA PRO A 64 -8.74 21.70 -5.09
C PRO A 64 -8.29 22.48 -6.32
N ASN A 65 -9.24 22.76 -7.21
CA ASN A 65 -9.03 23.66 -8.34
C ASN A 65 -9.00 25.13 -7.87
N LYS A 66 -8.88 26.07 -8.81
CA LYS A 66 -8.86 27.52 -8.53
C LYS A 66 -10.10 28.04 -7.76
N ASP A 67 -11.21 27.31 -7.84
CA ASP A 67 -12.48 27.64 -7.19
C ASP A 67 -12.66 26.86 -5.87
N GLY A 68 -11.61 26.14 -5.42
CA GLY A 68 -11.61 25.34 -4.20
C GLY A 68 -12.32 23.98 -4.32
N GLN A 69 -12.70 23.56 -5.53
CA GLN A 69 -13.42 22.30 -5.74
C GLN A 69 -12.45 21.14 -6.01
N GLU A 70 -12.56 20.06 -5.25
CA GLU A 70 -11.78 18.83 -5.43
C GLU A 70 -11.93 18.29 -6.85
N THR A 71 -10.81 18.17 -7.56
CA THR A 71 -10.74 17.73 -8.95
C THR A 71 -9.74 16.60 -9.09
N GLU A 72 -10.14 15.52 -9.77
CA GLU A 72 -9.28 14.36 -10.04
C GLU A 72 -8.01 14.73 -10.83
N LEU A 73 -6.88 14.16 -10.39
CA LEU A 73 -5.56 14.37 -10.98
C LEU A 73 -5.24 13.39 -12.11
N TYR A 74 -4.77 13.95 -13.21
CA TYR A 74 -4.29 13.22 -14.37
C TYR A 74 -2.98 13.84 -14.90
N LEU A 75 -2.04 13.01 -15.32
CA LEU A 75 -0.85 13.42 -16.07
C LEU A 75 -1.14 13.38 -17.58
N GLY A 76 -0.46 14.25 -18.34
CA GLY A 76 -0.61 14.36 -19.80
C GLY A 76 -1.33 15.62 -20.28
N GLY A 77 -1.46 16.64 -19.44
CA GLY A 77 -2.04 17.93 -19.80
C GLY A 77 -3.52 17.81 -20.19
N SER A 78 -3.92 18.42 -21.31
CA SER A 78 -5.31 18.41 -21.79
C SER A 78 -5.85 17.02 -22.16
N LYS A 79 -4.97 16.04 -22.41
CA LYS A 79 -5.39 14.69 -22.83
C LYS A 79 -5.68 13.73 -21.67
N LYS A 80 -5.35 14.10 -20.42
CA LYS A 80 -5.59 13.29 -19.20
C LYS A 80 -5.20 11.80 -19.35
N ASN A 81 -4.04 11.53 -19.95
CA ASN A 81 -3.65 10.19 -20.38
C ASN A 81 -3.42 9.20 -19.23
N LEU A 82 -3.03 9.68 -18.04
CA LEU A 82 -2.64 8.81 -16.94
C LEU A 82 -3.21 9.30 -15.61
N ARG A 83 -4.10 8.52 -15.01
CA ARG A 83 -4.69 8.80 -13.69
C ARG A 83 -3.62 8.72 -12.60
N VAL A 84 -3.61 9.69 -11.68
CA VAL A 84 -2.78 9.63 -10.47
C VAL A 84 -3.56 8.87 -9.39
N PRO A 85 -3.07 7.74 -8.87
CA PRO A 85 -3.80 6.96 -7.88
C PRO A 85 -3.90 7.68 -6.53
N LYS A 86 -5.01 7.48 -5.82
CA LYS A 86 -5.19 7.99 -4.45
C LYS A 86 -4.44 7.15 -3.43
N TYR A 87 -4.49 5.83 -3.58
CA TYR A 87 -3.90 4.88 -2.66
C TYR A 87 -2.92 3.96 -3.37
N TYR A 88 -1.81 3.67 -2.71
CA TYR A 88 -1.03 2.45 -2.93
C TYR A 88 -1.36 1.48 -1.81
N TRP A 89 -1.39 0.19 -2.13
CA TRP A 89 -1.67 -0.83 -1.15
C TRP A 89 -0.80 -2.06 -1.37
N LYS A 90 -0.54 -2.77 -0.27
CA LYS A 90 0.22 -4.02 -0.24
C LYS A 90 -0.50 -5.00 0.68
N VAL A 91 -0.85 -6.16 0.16
CA VAL A 91 -1.38 -7.27 0.94
C VAL A 91 -0.28 -8.29 1.16
N VAL A 92 -0.07 -8.68 2.42
CA VAL A 92 0.77 -9.81 2.81
C VAL A 92 -0.16 -10.92 3.28
N TYR A 93 -0.04 -12.09 2.69
CA TYR A 93 -0.90 -13.25 2.94
C TYR A 93 -0.07 -14.49 3.19
N ASP A 94 -0.30 -15.21 4.27
CA ASP A 94 0.27 -16.52 4.54
C ASP A 94 -0.76 -17.61 4.16
N PRO A 95 -0.56 -18.35 3.04
CA PRO A 95 -1.51 -19.38 2.61
C PRO A 95 -1.58 -20.59 3.54
N ALA A 96 -0.53 -20.84 4.34
CA ALA A 96 -0.46 -21.99 5.23
C ALA A 96 -1.32 -21.79 6.48
N THR A 97 -1.29 -20.58 7.06
CA THR A 97 -2.08 -20.23 8.24
C THR A 97 -3.37 -19.49 7.93
N LYS A 98 -3.56 -19.05 6.68
CA LYS A 98 -4.69 -18.21 6.24
C LYS A 98 -4.72 -16.84 6.92
N GLU A 99 -3.56 -16.38 7.40
CA GLU A 99 -3.38 -15.08 8.01
C GLU A 99 -3.05 -14.01 6.96
N GLY A 100 -3.54 -12.78 7.13
CA GLY A 100 -3.23 -11.70 6.19
C GLY A 100 -3.39 -10.30 6.75
N ALA A 101 -2.71 -9.36 6.12
CA ALA A 101 -2.78 -7.93 6.43
C ALA A 101 -2.72 -7.11 5.15
N ALA A 102 -3.53 -6.05 5.07
CA ALA A 102 -3.45 -5.05 4.02
C ALA A 102 -2.85 -3.76 4.58
N PHE A 103 -1.85 -3.22 3.90
CA PHE A 103 -1.19 -1.96 4.22
C PHE A 103 -1.52 -0.96 3.13
N VAL A 104 -1.98 0.23 3.51
CA VAL A 104 -2.45 1.25 2.58
C VAL A 104 -1.69 2.54 2.84
N GLY A 105 -1.19 3.17 1.79
CA GLY A 105 -0.55 4.48 1.83
C GLY A 105 -1.24 5.45 0.89
N MET A 106 -1.51 6.67 1.37
CA MET A 106 -2.14 7.73 0.61
C MET A 106 -1.12 8.50 -0.23
N ASN A 107 -1.32 8.51 -1.54
CA ASN A 107 -0.51 9.20 -2.52
C ASN A 107 -1.03 10.63 -2.76
N ASN A 108 -1.15 11.41 -1.67
CA ASN A 108 -1.38 12.85 -1.76
C ASN A 108 -0.92 13.57 -0.49
N PRO A 109 0.27 14.20 -0.49
CA PRO A 109 0.77 14.92 0.68
C PRO A 109 -0.01 16.23 0.97
N TYR A 110 -0.79 16.72 0.00
CA TYR A 110 -1.54 17.98 0.13
C TYR A 110 -3.00 17.79 0.53
N HIS A 111 -3.48 16.54 0.52
CA HIS A 111 -4.82 16.21 1.00
C HIS A 111 -4.81 16.15 2.52
N VAL A 112 -5.76 16.78 3.19
CA VAL A 112 -5.93 16.61 4.64
C VAL A 112 -6.71 15.32 4.87
N THR A 113 -6.06 14.29 5.41
CA THR A 113 -6.69 12.99 5.65
C THR A 113 -7.82 13.10 6.67
N THR A 114 -8.98 12.56 6.30
CA THR A 114 -10.20 12.51 7.12
C THR A 114 -10.54 11.06 7.49
N GLU A 115 -11.56 10.87 8.33
CA GLU A 115 -12.06 9.52 8.66
C GLU A 115 -12.60 8.80 7.41
N GLU A 116 -13.18 9.52 6.45
CA GLU A 116 -13.70 8.94 5.20
C GLU A 116 -12.59 8.38 4.30
N ASP A 117 -11.36 8.88 4.45
CA ASP A 117 -10.21 8.39 3.70
C ASP A 117 -9.69 7.05 4.22
N VAL A 118 -10.02 6.70 5.47
CA VAL A 118 -9.64 5.47 6.16
C VAL A 118 -10.83 4.51 6.14
N PHE A 119 -10.89 3.67 5.10
CA PHE A 119 -12.07 2.86 4.79
C PHE A 119 -12.17 1.53 5.56
N CYS A 120 -11.36 1.33 6.58
CA CYS A 120 -11.31 0.12 7.40
C CYS A 120 -10.94 0.47 8.84
N LYS A 121 -11.14 -0.47 9.77
CA LYS A 121 -10.56 -0.33 11.10
C LYS A 121 -9.04 -0.41 11.02
N ASP A 122 -8.36 0.57 11.62
CA ASP A 122 -6.91 0.62 11.65
C ASP A 122 -6.31 -0.42 12.60
N GLU A 123 -5.63 -1.41 12.03
CA GLU A 123 -5.00 -2.53 12.73
C GLU A 123 -3.47 -2.37 12.89
N CYS A 124 -2.90 -1.19 12.57
CA CYS A 124 -1.44 -1.03 12.54
C CYS A 124 -0.74 -1.29 13.88
N ALA A 125 -1.41 -1.05 15.00
CA ALA A 125 -0.87 -1.31 16.33
C ALA A 125 -0.51 -2.80 16.55
N ARG A 126 -1.07 -3.72 15.76
CA ARG A 126 -0.75 -5.16 15.83
C ARG A 126 0.61 -5.50 15.22
N TYR A 127 1.12 -4.67 14.31
CA TYR A 127 2.30 -4.97 13.51
C TYR A 127 3.52 -4.19 14.02
N SER A 128 4.02 -4.57 15.18
CA SER A 128 5.18 -3.92 15.83
C SER A 128 6.48 -3.97 15.01
N TRP A 129 6.54 -4.83 13.99
CA TRP A 129 7.65 -4.95 13.05
C TRP A 129 7.64 -3.88 11.93
N ILE A 130 6.59 -3.07 11.85
CA ILE A 130 6.48 -1.96 10.90
C ILE A 130 7.04 -0.69 11.54
N SER A 131 7.99 -0.06 10.85
CA SER A 131 8.60 1.18 11.31
C SER A 131 8.24 2.35 10.40
N TRP A 132 7.08 2.96 10.63
CA TRP A 132 6.62 4.13 9.86
C TRP A 132 5.99 5.23 10.73
N SER A 133 6.00 6.46 10.23
CA SER A 133 5.31 7.58 10.85
C SER A 133 3.88 7.63 10.30
N GLN A 134 3.03 6.71 10.75
CA GLN A 134 1.73 6.41 10.16
C GLN A 134 0.87 7.65 9.82
N LYS A 135 0.76 8.61 10.76
CA LYS A 135 -0.11 9.80 10.63
C LYS A 135 0.60 11.02 10.03
N ASP A 136 1.81 10.85 9.54
CA ASP A 136 2.60 11.94 8.97
C ASP A 136 2.26 12.12 7.48
N GLN A 137 1.44 13.14 7.19
CA GLN A 137 0.96 13.43 5.83
C GLN A 137 2.11 13.69 4.85
N ASP A 138 3.17 14.37 5.29
CA ASP A 138 4.36 14.68 4.49
C ASP A 138 5.21 13.45 4.17
N LYS A 139 4.93 12.34 4.85
CA LYS A 139 5.52 11.02 4.60
C LYS A 139 4.56 10.04 3.94
N GLY A 140 3.35 10.48 3.62
CA GLY A 140 2.26 9.63 3.15
C GLY A 140 1.51 9.02 4.32
N TYR A 141 0.32 9.56 4.60
CA TYR A 141 -0.57 8.97 5.60
C TYR A 141 -0.80 7.51 5.25
N SER A 142 -0.66 6.64 6.24
CA SER A 142 -0.75 5.20 6.04
C SER A 142 -1.67 4.56 7.09
N PHE A 143 -2.23 3.40 6.78
CA PHE A 143 -3.07 2.64 7.69
C PHE A 143 -3.05 1.15 7.31
N CYS A 144 -3.55 0.31 8.22
CA CYS A 144 -3.55 -1.14 8.07
C CYS A 144 -4.97 -1.65 8.22
N CYS A 145 -5.38 -2.55 7.33
CA CYS A 145 -6.70 -3.14 7.35
C CYS A 145 -6.64 -4.64 7.54
N ASP A 146 -7.72 -5.19 8.10
CA ASP A 146 -8.14 -6.54 7.78
C ASP A 146 -8.36 -6.69 6.26
N VAL A 147 -7.91 -7.81 5.68
CA VAL A 147 -7.97 -8.02 4.23
C VAL A 147 -9.42 -8.15 3.74
N ASN A 148 -10.33 -8.70 4.56
CA ASN A 148 -11.74 -8.83 4.19
C ASN A 148 -12.47 -7.48 4.28
N GLU A 149 -12.11 -6.61 5.22
CA GLU A 149 -12.58 -5.21 5.20
C GLU A 149 -12.02 -4.45 4.00
N PHE A 150 -10.73 -4.58 3.73
CA PHE A 150 -10.06 -3.93 2.60
C PHE A 150 -10.71 -4.26 1.25
N LYS A 151 -11.08 -5.52 1.04
CA LYS A 151 -11.75 -6.00 -0.19
C LYS A 151 -13.13 -5.37 -0.44
N LYS A 152 -13.80 -4.84 0.59
CA LYS A 152 -15.08 -4.12 0.42
C LYS A 152 -14.90 -2.84 -0.41
N THR A 153 -13.70 -2.27 -0.38
CA THR A 153 -13.33 -1.07 -1.12
C THR A 153 -12.49 -1.41 -2.35
N VAL A 154 -11.44 -2.22 -2.19
CA VAL A 154 -10.50 -2.55 -3.28
C VAL A 154 -10.84 -3.92 -3.88
N THR A 155 -11.54 -3.91 -5.01
CA THR A 155 -12.10 -5.12 -5.65
C THR A 155 -11.16 -5.83 -6.63
N ILE A 156 -9.96 -5.30 -6.84
CA ILE A 156 -8.97 -5.82 -7.80
C ILE A 156 -8.00 -6.84 -7.18
N LEU A 157 -8.19 -7.21 -5.91
CA LEU A 157 -7.33 -8.20 -5.26
C LEU A 157 -7.60 -9.60 -5.85
N PRO A 158 -6.58 -10.43 -6.13
CA PRO A 158 -6.76 -11.79 -6.61
C PRO A 158 -7.67 -12.64 -5.70
N ASN A 159 -8.52 -13.47 -6.32
CA ASN A 159 -9.52 -14.28 -5.61
C ASN A 159 -8.92 -15.45 -4.82
N ASP A 160 -7.67 -15.83 -5.08
CA ASP A 160 -6.93 -16.88 -4.39
C ASP A 160 -6.37 -16.43 -3.02
N ILE A 161 -6.46 -15.14 -2.70
CA ILE A 161 -6.17 -14.60 -1.37
C ILE A 161 -7.36 -14.87 -0.44
N ASP A 162 -7.35 -15.99 0.28
CA ASP A 162 -8.40 -16.39 1.23
C ASP A 162 -7.92 -16.20 2.67
N VAL A 163 -8.28 -15.07 3.28
CA VAL A 163 -7.82 -14.65 4.62
C VAL A 163 -8.92 -14.93 5.65
N GLN A 164 -8.55 -15.64 6.71
CA GLN A 164 -9.44 -16.00 7.82
C GLN A 164 -9.13 -15.22 9.09
N THR A 165 -7.87 -14.83 9.28
CA THR A 165 -7.41 -14.10 10.46
C THR A 165 -6.38 -13.04 10.09
N LEU A 166 -6.19 -12.07 10.98
CA LEU A 166 -5.14 -11.06 10.82
C LEU A 166 -3.75 -11.67 10.97
N LEU A 167 -2.76 -11.10 10.25
CA LEU A 167 -1.34 -11.47 10.31
C LEU A 167 -0.70 -11.30 11.70
#